data_AF-A0A1H7XA56-F1
#
_entry.id   AF-A0A1H7XA56-F1
#
_cell.length_a   1.000
_cell.length_b   1.000
_cell.length_c   1.000
_cell.angle_alpha   90.00
_cell.angle_beta   90.00
_cell.angle_gamma   90.00
#
_symmetry.space_group_name_H-M   'P 1'
#
loop_
_entity.id
_entity.type
_entity.pdbx_description
1 polymer ?
#
loop_
_entity_poly.entity_id
_entity_poly.type
_entity_poly.pdbx_seq_one_letter_code
_entity_poly.pdbx_strand_id
1 'polypeptide(L)'
;MSGQSFAPFPDYPFTLWVDILPFRSEAKIGAVTMGLSAFAGREIEFETGKLPPSVMIDKVTGLAAYLVEHGAVVKDGDTFGGDEHERFTARYRASERFAGLPVLFCADAAS
;
A
#
# COMPACT_ATOMS: atom_id res chain seq x y z
N MET A 1 23.01 -10.47 16.01
CA MET A 1 21.80 -10.24 15.20
C MET A 1 20.99 -9.15 15.88
N SER A 2 20.48 -8.16 15.14
CA SER A 2 19.63 -7.10 15.71
C SER A 2 18.29 -7.70 16.13
N GLY A 3 17.75 -7.32 17.30
CA GLY A 3 16.45 -7.81 17.77
C GLY A 3 15.29 -7.48 16.82
N GLN A 4 15.45 -6.47 15.97
CA GLN A 4 14.46 -6.06 14.97
C GLN A 4 14.30 -7.05 13.81
N SER A 5 15.25 -7.97 13.61
CA SER A 5 15.15 -8.97 12.54
C SER A 5 14.04 -10.00 12.76
N PHE A 6 13.46 -10.06 13.96
CA PHE A 6 12.37 -10.97 14.34
C PHE A 6 11.18 -10.24 14.98
N ALA A 7 11.06 -8.93 14.75
CA ALA A 7 9.95 -8.17 15.30
C ALA A 7 8.61 -8.74 14.77
N PRO A 8 7.58 -8.89 15.63
CA PRO A 8 6.28 -9.40 15.22
C PRO A 8 5.50 -8.31 14.47
N PHE A 9 4.38 -8.71 13.85
CA PHE A 9 3.41 -7.76 13.30
C PHE A 9 3.05 -6.66 14.32
N PRO A 10 2.95 -5.38 13.91
CA PRO A 10 3.15 -4.85 12.55
C PRO A 10 4.60 -4.48 12.20
N ASP A 11 5.54 -4.65 13.12
CA ASP A 11 6.91 -4.15 13.04
C ASP A 11 7.88 -5.10 12.33
N TYR A 12 7.39 -6.03 11.51
CA TYR A 12 8.24 -6.88 10.68
C TYR A 12 9.30 -6.05 9.95
N PRO A 13 10.51 -6.56 9.74
CA PRO A 13 11.51 -5.89 8.91
C PRO A 13 11.16 -6.01 7.41
N PHE A 14 9.90 -5.77 7.05
CA PHE A 14 9.34 -5.96 5.71
C PHE A 14 10.02 -5.06 4.68
N THR A 15 10.62 -3.95 5.12
CA THR A 15 11.46 -3.06 4.29
C THR A 15 12.72 -3.73 3.75
N LEU A 16 13.08 -4.93 4.22
CA LEU A 16 14.11 -5.77 3.61
C LEU A 16 13.60 -6.54 2.37
N TRP A 17 12.29 -6.61 2.17
CA TRP A 17 11.63 -7.38 1.10
C TRP A 17 10.80 -6.51 0.16
N VAL A 18 10.30 -5.38 0.65
CA VAL A 18 9.37 -4.51 -0.06
C VAL A 18 9.91 -3.08 -0.02
N ASP A 19 10.20 -2.53 -1.20
CA ASP A 19 10.48 -1.11 -1.35
C ASP A 19 9.18 -0.31 -1.44
N ILE A 20 9.17 0.92 -0.94
CA ILE A 20 8.09 1.89 -1.11
C ILE A 20 8.64 3.07 -1.88
N LEU A 21 8.18 3.25 -3.12
CA LEU A 21 8.66 4.28 -4.05
C LEU A 21 7.64 5.42 -4.14
N PRO A 22 7.85 6.56 -3.47
CA PRO A 22 6.96 7.71 -3.59
C PRO A 22 7.08 8.37 -4.96
N PHE A 23 5.95 8.89 -5.46
CA PHE A 23 5.86 9.63 -6.70
C PHE A 23 4.87 10.80 -6.60
N ARG A 24 4.94 11.69 -7.59
CA ARG A 24 3.91 12.74 -7.83
C ARG A 24 3.02 12.33 -8.99
N SER A 25 1.73 12.59 -8.87
CA SER A 25 0.70 12.26 -9.88
C SER A 25 -0.18 13.50 -10.08
N GLU A 26 0.16 14.34 -11.05
CA GLU A 26 -0.51 15.64 -11.27
C GLU A 26 -0.59 16.48 -9.98
N ALA A 27 -1.80 16.78 -9.50
CA ALA A 27 -2.07 17.49 -8.25
C ALA A 27 -2.06 16.61 -6.99
N LYS A 28 -1.77 15.31 -7.14
CA LYS A 28 -1.73 14.31 -6.06
C LYS A 28 -0.32 13.83 -5.77
N ILE A 29 -0.19 13.14 -4.65
CA ILE A 29 0.98 12.34 -4.30
C ILE A 29 0.60 10.86 -4.29
N GLY A 30 1.58 9.99 -4.46
CA GLY A 30 1.36 8.56 -4.37
C GLY A 30 2.62 7.78 -3.98
N ALA A 31 2.45 6.49 -3.78
CA ALA A 31 3.55 5.55 -3.61
C ALA A 31 3.18 4.20 -4.23
N VAL A 32 4.17 3.51 -4.77
CA VAL A 32 4.05 2.13 -5.24
C VAL A 32 4.96 1.22 -4.44
N THR A 33 4.53 0.01 -4.16
CA THR A 33 5.42 -1.02 -3.60
C THR A 33 6.16 -1.76 -4.71
N MET A 34 7.35 -2.27 -4.39
CA MET A 34 8.05 -3.24 -5.22
C MET A 34 8.43 -4.44 -4.36
N GLY A 35 7.98 -5.64 -4.74
CA GLY A 35 8.26 -6.90 -4.04
C GLY A 35 7.09 -7.45 -3.22
N LEU A 36 6.06 -6.65 -2.94
CA LEU A 36 4.88 -7.09 -2.18
C LEU A 36 4.07 -8.15 -2.93
N SER A 37 4.13 -8.14 -4.27
CA SER A 37 3.44 -9.12 -5.11
C SER A 37 3.84 -10.58 -4.81
N ALA A 38 5.02 -10.83 -4.25
CA ALA A 38 5.41 -12.16 -3.79
C ALA A 38 4.52 -12.71 -2.65
N PHE A 39 3.89 -11.82 -1.88
CA PHE A 39 3.03 -12.16 -0.72
C PHE A 39 1.54 -12.03 -1.06
N ALA A 40 1.17 -11.00 -1.84
CA ALA A 40 -0.23 -10.64 -2.09
C ALA A 40 -0.66 -10.76 -3.57
N GLY A 41 0.23 -11.20 -4.46
CA GLY A 41 -0.03 -11.34 -5.89
C GLY A 41 -0.13 -10.03 -6.69
N ARG A 42 -0.03 -8.87 -6.01
CA ARG A 42 -0.10 -7.52 -6.57
C ARG A 42 0.75 -6.57 -5.74
N GLU A 43 1.23 -5.49 -6.36
CA GLU A 43 1.80 -4.36 -5.62
C GLU A 43 0.69 -3.43 -5.11
N ILE A 44 0.95 -2.60 -4.11
CA ILE A 44 0.08 -1.47 -3.77
C ILE A 44 0.47 -0.31 -4.68
N GLU A 45 -0.51 0.35 -5.30
CA GLU A 45 -0.34 1.70 -5.86
C GLU A 45 -1.33 2.62 -5.15
N PHE A 46 -0.82 3.48 -4.28
CA PHE A 46 -1.65 4.38 -3.48
C PHE A 46 -1.56 5.80 -4.02
N GLU A 47 -2.69 6.46 -4.25
CA GLU A 47 -2.76 7.87 -4.61
C GLU A 47 -3.72 8.64 -3.69
N THR A 48 -3.33 9.85 -3.29
CA THR A 48 -4.18 10.71 -2.47
C THR A 48 -3.95 12.18 -2.79
N GLY A 49 -5.05 12.94 -2.74
CA GLY A 49 -5.03 14.40 -2.73
C GLY A 49 -5.33 15.00 -1.35
N LYS A 50 -5.61 14.15 -0.35
CA LYS A 50 -6.09 14.57 0.98
C LYS A 50 -5.03 14.41 2.08
N LEU A 51 -4.08 13.48 1.93
CA LEU A 51 -3.08 13.19 2.97
C LEU A 51 -1.76 13.93 2.73
N PRO A 52 -1.02 14.27 3.81
CA PRO A 52 0.38 14.66 3.70
C PRO A 52 1.28 13.45 3.38
N PRO A 53 2.48 13.66 2.81
CA PRO A 53 3.36 12.56 2.36
C PRO A 53 3.73 11.54 3.43
N SER A 54 4.04 11.96 4.66
CA SER A 54 4.41 11.04 5.74
C SER A 54 3.26 10.10 6.08
N VAL A 55 2.04 10.64 6.22
CA VAL A 55 0.84 9.85 6.54
C VAL A 55 0.52 8.89 5.40
N MET A 56 0.68 9.30 4.13
CA MET A 56 0.52 8.40 2.99
C MET A 56 1.50 7.21 3.07
N ILE A 57 2.78 7.47 3.39
CA ILE A 57 3.77 6.41 3.56
C ILE A 57 3.42 5.49 4.73
N ASP A 58 2.92 6.02 5.84
CA ASP A 58 2.47 5.23 6.99
C ASP A 58 1.29 4.31 6.59
N LYS A 59 0.34 4.80 5.77
CA LYS A 59 -0.77 3.99 5.26
C LYS A 59 -0.30 2.86 4.34
N VAL A 60 0.62 3.15 3.42
CA VAL A 60 1.20 2.15 2.52
C VAL A 60 1.99 1.11 3.32
N THR A 61 2.76 1.54 4.31
CA THR A 61 3.53 0.69 5.22
C THR A 61 2.61 -0.24 6.01
N GLY A 62 1.56 0.30 6.65
CA GLY A 62 0.61 -0.50 7.42
C GLY A 62 -0.14 -1.52 6.54
N LEU A 63 -0.56 -1.12 5.34
CA LEU A 63 -1.22 -2.03 4.41
C LEU A 63 -0.27 -3.10 3.87
N ALA A 64 0.98 -2.77 3.57
CA ALA A 64 2.00 -3.72 3.14
C ALA A 64 2.27 -4.75 4.25
N ALA A 65 2.50 -4.32 5.48
CA ALA A 65 2.68 -5.23 6.62
C ALA A 65 1.47 -6.14 6.83
N TYR A 66 0.25 -5.60 6.71
CA TYR A 66 -0.98 -6.37 6.81
C TYR A 66 -1.09 -7.47 5.73
N LEU A 67 -0.74 -7.13 4.49
CA LEU A 67 -0.77 -8.06 3.36
C LEU A 67 0.39 -9.07 3.39
N VAL A 68 1.55 -8.73 3.97
CA VAL A 68 2.63 -9.69 4.21
C VAL A 68 2.17 -10.75 5.21
N GLU A 69 1.48 -10.35 6.28
CA GLU A 69 0.97 -11.27 7.31
C GLU A 69 -0.17 -12.16 6.79
N HIS A 70 -1.14 -11.58 6.07
CA HIS A 70 -2.40 -12.26 5.75
C HIS A 70 -2.50 -12.72 4.29
N GLY A 71 -1.57 -12.33 3.43
CA GLY A 71 -1.61 -12.58 1.99
C GLY A 71 -2.68 -11.75 1.26
N ALA A 72 -3.18 -12.28 0.14
CA ALA A 72 -4.11 -11.59 -0.76
C ALA A 72 -5.57 -11.53 -0.24
N VAL A 73 -5.78 -10.98 0.95
CA VAL A 73 -7.11 -10.89 1.59
C VAL A 73 -7.93 -9.69 1.12
N VAL A 74 -7.30 -8.57 0.73
CA VAL A 74 -8.00 -7.40 0.18
C VAL A 74 -8.42 -7.67 -1.25
N LYS A 75 -9.73 -7.54 -1.53
CA LYS A 75 -10.37 -7.84 -2.81
C LYS A 75 -10.66 -6.58 -3.60
N ASP A 76 -10.85 -6.76 -4.91
CA ASP A 76 -11.38 -5.70 -5.77
C ASP A 76 -12.76 -5.28 -5.27
N GLY A 77 -12.97 -3.99 -5.04
CA GLY A 77 -14.23 -3.50 -4.47
C GLY A 77 -14.08 -2.99 -3.04
N ASP A 78 -13.14 -3.56 -2.28
CA ASP A 78 -13.03 -3.34 -0.84
C ASP A 78 -12.71 -1.89 -0.47
N THR A 79 -12.95 -1.58 0.81
CA THR A 79 -12.55 -0.32 1.44
C THR A 79 -11.81 -0.59 2.74
N PHE A 80 -10.82 0.24 3.04
CA PHE A 80 -10.08 0.19 4.30
C PHE A 80 -9.85 1.61 4.85
N GLY A 81 -9.56 1.70 6.15
CA GLY A 81 -9.32 2.94 6.87
C GLY A 81 -8.91 2.66 8.32
N GLY A 82 -8.26 3.61 8.96
CA GLY A 82 -7.85 3.52 10.37
C GLY A 82 -8.99 3.76 11.36
N ASP A 83 -10.06 4.42 10.92
CA ASP A 83 -11.27 4.72 11.70
C ASP A 83 -12.51 4.78 10.79
N GLU A 84 -13.66 5.16 11.36
CA GLU A 84 -14.95 5.24 10.65
C GLU A 84 -15.07 6.42 9.66
N HIS A 85 -14.18 7.41 9.75
CA HIS A 85 -14.17 8.59 8.90
C HIS A 85 -13.18 8.47 7.74
N GLU A 86 -12.20 7.60 7.87
CA GLU A 86 -11.22 7.32 6.83
C GLU A 86 -11.69 6.17 5.93
N ARG A 87 -11.80 6.43 4.62
CA ARG A 87 -12.06 5.39 3.61
C ARG A 87 -11.20 5.57 2.38
N PHE A 88 -10.46 4.53 2.06
CA PHE A 88 -9.81 4.34 0.77
C PHE A 88 -10.48 3.20 0.02
N THR A 89 -10.68 3.38 -1.27
CA THR A 89 -11.17 2.31 -2.15
C THR A 89 -10.00 1.52 -2.69
N ALA A 90 -10.12 0.19 -2.70
CA ALA A 90 -9.16 -0.73 -3.28
C ALA A 90 -9.71 -1.31 -4.59
N ARG A 91 -8.93 -1.23 -5.67
CA ARG A 91 -9.29 -1.75 -6.99
C ARG A 91 -8.14 -2.52 -7.63
N TYR A 92 -8.41 -3.67 -8.20
CA TYR A 92 -7.42 -4.39 -9.01
C TYR A 92 -7.27 -3.71 -10.35
N ARG A 93 -6.04 -3.28 -10.68
CA ARG A 93 -5.73 -2.62 -11.96
C ARG A 93 -4.40 -3.10 -12.52
N ALA A 94 -4.22 -2.87 -13.81
CA ALA A 94 -2.88 -2.77 -14.39
C ALA A 94 -2.46 -1.31 -14.27
N SER A 95 -1.29 -1.05 -13.69
CA SER A 95 -0.80 0.31 -13.48
C SER A 95 -0.53 0.98 -14.81
N GLU A 96 -1.10 2.17 -15.02
CA GLU A 96 -0.80 3.00 -16.19
C GLU A 96 0.60 3.63 -16.08
N ARG A 97 1.07 3.84 -14.84
CA ARG A 97 2.37 4.46 -14.54
C ARG A 97 3.53 3.48 -14.59
N PHE A 98 3.30 2.26 -14.10
CA PHE A 98 4.33 1.24 -13.95
C PHE A 98 4.17 0.13 -15.00
N ALA A 99 4.07 0.51 -16.27
CA ALA A 99 4.11 -0.39 -17.43
C ALA A 99 3.18 -1.63 -17.34
N GLY A 100 1.96 -1.46 -16.83
CA GLY A 100 0.96 -2.52 -16.72
C GLY A 100 1.12 -3.43 -15.50
N LEU A 101 1.99 -3.07 -14.54
CA LEU A 101 2.19 -3.79 -13.28
C LEU A 101 0.83 -4.08 -12.59
N PRO A 102 0.56 -5.34 -12.19
CA PRO A 102 -0.66 -5.65 -11.44
C PRO A 102 -0.64 -5.00 -10.06
N VAL A 103 -1.58 -4.08 -9.83
CA VAL A 103 -1.66 -3.31 -8.59
C VAL A 103 -3.02 -3.49 -7.90
N LEU A 104 -2.99 -3.43 -6.58
CA LEU A 104 -4.07 -2.98 -5.74
C LEU A 104 -4.03 -1.46 -5.71
N PHE A 105 -4.77 -0.84 -6.61
CA PHE A 105 -4.88 0.61 -6.70
C PHE A 105 -5.76 1.13 -5.55
N CYS A 106 -5.18 1.93 -4.68
CA CYS A 106 -5.79 2.50 -3.50
C CYS A 106 -5.91 4.01 -3.67
N ALA A 107 -7.11 4.56 -3.46
CA ALA A 107 -7.31 6.01 -3.52
C ALA A 107 -8.37 6.49 -2.56
N ASP A 108 -8.33 7.79 -2.24
CA ASP A 108 -9.38 8.47 -1.47
C ASP A 108 -10.76 8.05 -2.01
N ALA A 109 -11.67 7.61 -1.13
CA ALA A 109 -13.04 7.34 -1.55
C ALA A 109 -13.67 8.60 -2.15
N ALA A 110 -14.47 8.41 -3.21
CA ALA A 110 -15.29 9.46 -3.77
C ALA A 110 -16.26 9.95 -2.67
N SER A 111 -16.26 11.27 -2.45
CA SER A 111 -17.14 11.95 -1.52
C SER A 111 -18.61 11.82 -1.93
#